data_AF-A0A369KN68-F1
#
_entry.id   AF-A0A369KN68-F1
#
_cell.length_a   1.000
_cell.length_b   1.000
_cell.length_c   1.000
_cell.angle_alpha   90.00
_cell.angle_beta   90.00
_cell.angle_gamma   90.00
#
_symmetry.space_group_name_H-M   'P 1'
#
loop_
_entity.id
_entity.type
_entity.pdbx_description
1 polymer ?
#
loop_
_entity_poly.entity_id
_entity_poly.type
_entity_poly.pdbx_seq_one_letter_code
_entity_poly.pdbx_strand_id
1 'polypeptide(L)'
;MRIDSTKWVNMPKTYEKNQKVEGTEPTRTNRPDEVTISSEARLRFNETTPSRTEKIESLRQAIQDGTYKPDAKKIAERFLNL
;
A
#
# COMPACT_ATOMS: atom_id res chain seq x y z
N MET A 1 -60.84 4.89 -55.40
CA MET A 1 -60.23 5.14 -54.08
C MET A 1 -59.58 6.52 -54.12
N ARG A 2 -60.09 7.50 -53.37
CA ARG A 2 -59.52 8.86 -53.26
C ARG A 2 -58.94 8.97 -51.84
N ILE A 3 -57.65 9.28 -51.73
CA ILE A 3 -56.94 9.40 -50.45
C ILE A 3 -56.66 10.88 -50.26
N ASP A 4 -57.34 11.52 -49.31
CA ASP A 4 -57.15 12.94 -49.01
C ASP A 4 -55.81 13.15 -48.30
N SER A 5 -54.88 13.82 -48.98
CA SER A 5 -53.47 14.02 -48.57
C SER A 5 -53.26 15.12 -47.51
N THR A 6 -54.28 15.45 -46.72
CA THR A 6 -54.26 16.61 -45.81
C THR A 6 -53.95 16.26 -44.36
N LYS A 7 -53.60 15.00 -44.05
CA LYS A 7 -53.33 14.58 -42.66
C LYS A 7 -51.85 14.56 -42.25
N TRP A 8 -50.93 14.97 -43.14
CA TRP A 8 -49.48 14.90 -42.90
C TRP A 8 -48.76 16.24 -43.05
N VAL A 9 -49.42 17.32 -42.70
CA VAL A 9 -48.75 18.61 -42.54
C VAL A 9 -48.76 18.91 -41.05
N ASN A 10 -47.57 18.84 -40.45
CA ASN A 10 -47.22 19.23 -39.07
C ASN A 10 -47.03 18.08 -38.06
N MET A 11 -45.94 17.32 -38.22
CA MET A 11 -45.36 16.56 -37.12
C MET A 11 -44.09 17.30 -36.65
N PRO A 12 -44.11 17.96 -35.48
CA PRO A 12 -42.94 18.69 -35.01
C PRO A 12 -41.81 17.72 -34.66
N LYS A 13 -40.61 17.95 -35.22
CA LYS A 13 -39.38 17.29 -34.78
C LYS A 13 -39.03 17.77 -33.38
N THR A 14 -39.41 17.02 -32.36
CA THR A 14 -39.03 17.32 -30.97
C THR A 14 -37.70 16.66 -30.65
N TYR A 15 -36.65 17.38 -31.03
CA TYR A 15 -35.41 17.62 -30.28
C TYR A 15 -34.78 16.48 -29.46
N GLU A 16 -33.55 16.13 -29.85
CA GLU A 16 -32.59 15.29 -29.15
C GLU A 16 -32.36 15.74 -27.70
N LYS A 17 -32.39 14.81 -26.75
CA LYS A 17 -31.87 15.04 -25.40
C LYS A 17 -30.65 14.16 -25.18
N ASN A 18 -29.47 14.73 -25.44
CA ASN A 18 -28.20 14.24 -24.91
C ASN A 18 -28.25 14.29 -23.39
N GLN A 19 -28.64 13.18 -22.76
CA GLN A 19 -28.52 13.03 -21.32
C GLN A 19 -27.04 12.75 -21.01
N LYS A 20 -26.29 13.81 -20.67
CA LYS A 20 -25.02 13.61 -19.98
C LYS A 20 -25.32 12.95 -18.64
N VAL A 21 -24.81 11.73 -18.47
CA VAL A 21 -24.86 11.00 -17.21
C VAL A 21 -23.88 11.71 -16.25
N GLU A 22 -24.40 12.50 -15.32
CA GLU A 22 -23.62 12.94 -14.17
C GLU A 22 -23.31 11.70 -13.32
N GLY A 23 -22.02 11.38 -13.16
CA GLY A 23 -21.58 10.24 -12.34
C GLY A 23 -20.37 9.47 -12.83
N THR A 24 -19.88 9.72 -14.05
CA THR A 24 -18.65 9.11 -14.58
C THR A 24 -17.51 10.11 -14.69
N GLU A 25 -17.19 10.80 -13.60
CA GLU A 25 -15.83 11.29 -13.40
C GLU A 25 -15.13 10.19 -12.58
N PRO A 26 -14.32 9.31 -13.19
CA PRO A 26 -13.49 8.43 -12.40
C PRO A 26 -12.50 9.33 -11.66
N THR A 27 -12.71 9.52 -10.35
CA THR A 27 -11.75 10.14 -9.46
C THR A 27 -10.48 9.28 -9.54
N ARG A 28 -9.60 9.61 -10.49
CA ARG A 28 -8.29 8.98 -10.64
C ARG A 28 -7.48 9.41 -9.44
N THR A 29 -7.65 8.66 -8.35
CA THR A 29 -6.74 8.71 -7.23
C THR A 29 -5.41 8.20 -7.78
N ASN A 30 -4.51 9.14 -8.07
CA ASN A 30 -3.10 8.85 -8.34
C ASN A 30 -2.51 8.30 -7.05
N ARG A 31 -2.82 7.03 -6.73
CA ARG A 31 -2.13 6.31 -5.66
C ARG A 31 -0.78 5.91 -6.25
N PRO A 32 0.33 6.43 -5.69
CA PRO A 32 1.64 5.94 -6.08
C PRO A 32 1.77 4.48 -5.67
N ASP A 33 2.56 3.72 -6.42
CA ASP A 33 2.90 2.36 -6.05
C ASP A 33 3.74 2.40 -4.76
N GLU A 34 3.19 1.90 -3.67
CA GLU A 34 3.84 1.85 -2.36
C GLU A 34 4.07 0.40 -1.93
N VAL A 35 5.29 0.11 -1.49
CA VAL A 35 5.63 -1.19 -0.90
C VAL A 35 5.52 -1.06 0.62
N THR A 36 4.57 -1.77 1.22
CA THR A 36 4.40 -1.81 2.68
C THR A 36 4.88 -3.14 3.25
N ILE A 37 5.52 -3.08 4.43
CA ILE A 37 5.88 -4.29 5.19
C ILE A 37 4.61 -5.01 5.59
N SER A 38 4.53 -6.31 5.28
CA SER A 38 3.37 -7.15 5.59
C SER A 38 3.07 -7.15 7.10
N SER A 39 1.79 -7.31 7.43
CA SER A 39 1.34 -7.41 8.83
C SER A 39 2.06 -8.53 9.59
N GLU A 40 2.29 -9.67 8.92
CA GLU A 40 3.03 -10.81 9.48
C GLU A 40 4.49 -10.47 9.80
N ALA A 41 5.19 -9.77 8.91
CA ALA A 41 6.58 -9.38 9.16
C ALA A 41 6.71 -8.41 10.34
N ARG A 42 5.72 -7.53 10.54
CA ARG A 42 5.65 -6.65 11.71
C ARG A 42 5.42 -7.44 13.00
N LEU A 43 4.54 -8.43 12.97
CA LEU A 43 4.30 -9.30 14.13
C LEU A 43 5.57 -10.06 14.53
N ARG A 44 6.24 -10.70 13.57
CA ARG A 44 7.50 -11.43 13.83
C ARG A 44 8.63 -10.52 14.33
N PHE A 45 8.69 -9.26 13.89
CA PHE A 45 9.66 -8.29 14.41
C PHE A 45 9.39 -7.92 15.87
N ASN A 46 8.11 -7.75 16.22
CA ASN A 46 7.67 -7.38 17.57
C ASN A 46 7.68 -8.57 18.54
N GLU A 47 7.63 -9.82 18.04
CA GLU A 47 7.93 -11.05 18.78
C GLU A 47 9.43 -11.17 19.12
N THR A 48 10.07 -10.06 19.47
CA THR A 48 11.36 -10.05 20.14
C THR A 48 11.29 -10.95 21.36
N THR A 49 12.03 -12.06 21.31
CA THR A 49 12.09 -13.00 22.43
C THR A 49 12.63 -12.30 23.69
N PRO A 50 12.08 -12.58 24.89
CA PRO A 50 12.54 -11.96 26.14
C PRO A 50 14.03 -12.22 26.41
N SER A 51 14.54 -13.36 25.94
CA SER A 51 15.98 -13.67 25.99
C SER A 51 16.84 -12.68 25.20
N ARG A 52 16.32 -12.08 24.13
CA ARG A 52 17.06 -11.08 23.33
C ARG A 52 17.15 -9.74 24.07
N THR A 53 16.09 -9.31 24.75
CA THR A 53 16.09 -8.04 25.49
C THR A 53 17.06 -8.08 26.66
N GLU A 54 17.05 -9.16 27.45
CA GLU A 54 17.99 -9.40 28.55
C GLU A 54 19.45 -9.40 28.08
N LYS A 55 19.72 -10.04 26.94
CA LYS A 55 21.06 -10.06 26.34
C LYS A 55 21.51 -8.67 25.89
N ILE A 56 20.61 -7.85 25.35
CA ILE A 56 20.93 -6.47 24.94
C ILE A 56 21.24 -5.61 26.15
N GLU A 57 20.48 -5.74 27.23
CA GLU A 57 20.68 -4.97 28.47
C GLU A 57 22.01 -5.32 29.14
N SER A 58 22.33 -6.61 29.28
CA SER A 58 23.63 -7.04 29.82
C SER A 58 24.82 -6.55 28.99
N LEU A 59 24.70 -6.57 27.65
CA LEU A 59 25.73 -6.03 26.76
C LEU A 59 25.86 -4.51 26.89
N ARG A 60 24.75 -3.77 27.01
CA ARG A 60 24.79 -2.32 27.26
C ARG A 60 25.54 -2.00 28.55
N GLN A 61 25.22 -2.70 29.63
CA GLN A 61 25.87 -2.51 30.92
C GLN A 61 27.38 -2.75 30.82
N ALA A 62 27.79 -3.87 30.20
CA ALA A 62 29.20 -4.19 30.01
C ALA A 62 29.96 -3.15 29.16
N ILE A 63 29.29 -2.55 28.17
CA ILE A 63 29.87 -1.46 27.35
C ILE A 63 30.01 -0.18 28.19
N GLN A 64 28.98 0.19 28.95
CA GLN A 64 29.00 1.37 29.81
C GLN A 64 30.09 1.26 30.89
N ASP A 65 30.27 0.07 31.45
CA ASP A 65 31.29 -0.22 32.46
C ASP A 65 32.70 -0.37 31.84
N GLY A 66 32.84 -0.33 30.51
CA GLY A 66 34.11 -0.47 29.80
C GLY A 66 34.73 -1.88 29.85
N THR A 67 33.98 -2.88 30.32
CA THR A 67 34.44 -4.28 30.44
C THR A 67 34.19 -5.10 29.19
N TYR A 68 33.38 -4.59 28.26
CA TYR A 68 33.08 -5.26 27.00
C TYR A 68 34.30 -5.32 26.08
N LYS A 69 34.80 -6.54 25.83
CA LYS A 69 35.89 -6.80 24.88
C LYS A 69 35.37 -7.65 23.72
N PRO A 70 35.19 -7.07 22.52
CA PRO A 70 34.78 -7.84 21.35
C PRO A 70 35.88 -8.81 20.91
N ASP A 71 35.49 -10.05 20.63
CA ASP A 71 36.39 -11.07 20.11
C ASP A 71 36.48 -10.97 18.58
N ALA A 72 37.65 -10.59 18.08
CA ALA A 72 37.91 -10.40 16.66
C ALA A 72 37.65 -11.67 15.84
N LYS A 73 37.91 -12.85 16.41
CA LYS A 73 37.69 -14.13 15.72
C LYS A 73 36.20 -14.40 15.52
N LYS A 74 35.39 -14.20 16.57
CA LYS A 74 33.93 -14.34 16.50
C LYS A 74 33.29 -13.33 15.55
N ILE A 75 33.87 -12.13 15.46
CA ILE A 75 33.42 -11.12 14.49
C ILE A 75 33.70 -11.61 13.07
N ALA A 76 34.91 -12.08 12.78
CA ALA A 76 35.27 -12.59 11.46
C ALA A 76 34.40 -13.79 11.04
N GLU A 77 34.12 -14.72 11.96
CA GLU A 77 33.20 -15.85 11.72
C GLU A 77 31.80 -15.39 11.30
N ARG A 78 31.28 -14.30 11.88
CA ARG A 78 29.97 -13.74 11.53
C ARG A 78 29.94 -13.03 10.19
N PHE A 79 31.06 -12.43 9.77
CA PHE A 79 31.16 -11.80 8.46
C PHE A 79 31.30 -12.82 7.34
N LEU A 80 31.96 -13.95 7.60
CA LEU A 80 32.23 -14.97 6.59
C LEU A 80 31.04 -15.87 6.26
N ASN A 81 29.99 -15.92 7.09
CA ASN A 81 28.82 -16.80 6.92
C ASN A 81 29.19 -18.18 6.32
N LEU A 82 29.95 -18.98 7.07
CA LEU A 82 29.98 -20.44 6.88
C LEU A 82 28.74 -21.08 7.52
#